data_AF-A0A9K3D6J8-F1
#
_entry.id   AF-A0A9K3D6J8-F1
#
_cell.length_a   1.000
_cell.length_b   1.000
_cell.length_c   1.000
_cell.angle_alpha   90.00
_cell.angle_beta   90.00
_cell.angle_gamma   90.00
#
_symmetry.space_group_name_H-M   'P 1'
#
loop_
_entity.id
_entity.type
_entity.pdbx_description
1 polymer ?
#
loop_
_entity_poly.entity_id
_entity_poly.type
_entity_poly.pdbx_seq_one_letter_code
_entity_poly.pdbx_strand_id
1 'polypeptide(L)'
;MSQPLFPKHQRGSQAVMSIQNIIDGLEGDKAQSKLHGISHLRLLSSRANPDQALALLRTKGFLDLVIHLIGDASTTEIDKRCRLYALHTLTYHVLKAPVIDEVILAHPRLLPALTSVLKDSSAPTPPSVAAIRVLDFLCVHKPNRTVIGFFTLEDEDKTSMLDLL
;
A
#
# COMPACT_ATOMS: atom_id res chain seq x y z
N MET A 1 -13.16 60.91 3.87
CA MET A 1 -13.21 59.76 4.80
C MET A 1 -13.30 58.51 3.94
N SER A 2 -12.21 57.74 3.87
CA SER A 2 -11.99 56.71 2.84
C SER A 2 -12.38 55.32 3.37
N GLN A 3 -13.22 54.60 2.63
CA GLN A 3 -13.55 53.19 2.90
C GLN A 3 -12.33 52.27 2.64
N PRO A 4 -12.15 51.17 3.40
CA PRO A 4 -11.10 50.20 3.10
C PRO A 4 -11.48 49.32 1.90
N LEU A 5 -10.57 49.27 0.93
CA LEU A 5 -10.71 48.66 -0.40
C LEU A 5 -10.34 47.16 -0.45
N PHE A 6 -10.51 46.42 0.65
CA PHE A 6 -10.25 44.98 0.68
C PHE A 6 -11.32 44.24 1.47
N PRO A 7 -12.12 43.36 0.83
CA PRO A 7 -12.91 42.40 1.59
C PRO A 7 -11.95 41.50 2.35
N LYS A 8 -12.14 41.39 3.68
CA LYS A 8 -11.51 40.35 4.50
C LYS A 8 -11.82 39.01 3.84
N HIS A 9 -10.84 38.45 3.14
CA HIS A 9 -10.91 37.04 2.75
C HIS A 9 -10.98 36.26 4.05
N GLN A 10 -12.18 35.85 4.41
CA GLN A 10 -12.40 34.68 5.24
C GLN A 10 -11.56 33.58 4.60
N ARG A 11 -10.50 33.16 5.29
CA ARG A 11 -9.91 31.84 5.06
C ARG A 11 -10.95 30.83 5.50
N GLY A 12 -12.00 30.68 4.70
CA GLY A 12 -12.98 29.62 4.82
C GLY A 12 -12.24 28.32 4.57
N SER A 13 -12.10 27.53 5.64
CA SER A 13 -11.77 26.11 5.67
C SER A 13 -10.98 25.59 4.47
N GLN A 14 -9.64 25.56 4.60
CA GLN A 14 -8.89 24.46 4.00
C GLN A 14 -9.51 23.18 4.58
N ALA A 15 -10.30 22.49 3.75
CA ALA A 15 -10.99 21.29 4.13
C ALA A 15 -9.97 20.28 4.68
N VAL A 16 -10.04 20.00 5.98
CA VAL A 16 -9.48 18.79 6.55
C VAL A 16 -10.30 17.65 5.93
N MET A 17 -9.89 17.15 4.76
CA MET A 17 -10.44 15.91 4.24
C MET A 17 -10.10 14.82 5.26
N SER A 18 -11.13 14.18 5.81
CA SER A 18 -10.92 13.01 6.65
C SER A 18 -10.24 11.92 5.82
N ILE A 19 -9.41 11.09 6.45
CA ILE A 19 -8.78 9.94 5.79
C ILE A 19 -9.86 9.02 5.18
N GLN A 20 -11.01 8.91 5.84
CA GLN A 20 -12.15 8.16 5.32
C GLN A 20 -12.66 8.73 3.99
N ASN A 21 -12.80 10.04 3.85
CA ASN A 21 -13.22 10.65 2.59
C ASN A 21 -12.21 10.42 1.45
N ILE A 22 -10.92 10.27 1.79
CA ILE A 22 -9.89 9.91 0.81
C ILE A 22 -10.06 8.45 0.37
N ILE A 23 -10.30 7.54 1.31
CA ILE A 23 -10.56 6.11 1.05
C ILE A 23 -11.82 5.96 0.19
N ASP A 24 -12.94 6.58 0.58
CA ASP A 24 -14.21 6.53 -0.14
C ASP A 24 -14.06 7.13 -1.56
N GLY A 25 -13.25 8.19 -1.69
CA GLY A 25 -12.95 8.81 -2.99
C GLY A 25 -12.05 7.98 -3.90
N LEU A 26 -11.28 7.03 -3.36
CA LEU A 26 -10.41 6.11 -4.08
C LEU A 26 -11.18 4.90 -4.64
N GLU A 27 -12.37 4.61 -4.11
CA GLU A 27 -13.28 3.58 -4.63
C GLU A 27 -14.01 4.04 -5.91
N GLY A 28 -13.99 5.32 -6.26
CA GLY A 28 -14.60 5.85 -7.48
C GLY A 28 -13.81 5.59 -8.77
N ASP A 29 -14.49 5.54 -9.92
CA ASP A 29 -13.89 5.15 -11.23
C ASP A 29 -12.90 6.14 -11.85
N LYS A 30 -12.74 7.35 -11.31
CA LYS A 30 -11.87 8.37 -11.92
C LYS A 30 -10.41 8.11 -11.58
N ALA A 31 -9.64 7.61 -12.55
CA ALA A 31 -8.20 7.31 -12.41
C ALA A 31 -7.36 8.47 -11.84
N GLN A 32 -7.65 9.72 -12.23
CA GLN A 32 -6.98 10.92 -11.67
C GLN A 32 -7.29 11.12 -10.17
N SER A 33 -8.54 10.89 -9.76
CA SER A 33 -8.93 10.94 -8.35
C SER A 33 -8.25 9.83 -7.56
N LYS A 34 -8.12 8.63 -8.14
CA LYS A 34 -7.37 7.52 -7.55
C LYS A 34 -5.90 7.91 -7.30
N LEU A 35 -5.24 8.45 -8.32
CA LEU A 35 -3.84 8.88 -8.21
C LEU A 35 -3.64 9.98 -7.17
N HIS A 36 -4.56 10.94 -7.12
CA HIS A 36 -4.50 12.03 -6.14
C HIS A 36 -4.69 11.52 -4.71
N GLY A 37 -5.71 10.68 -4.48
CA GLY A 37 -5.99 10.12 -3.16
C GLY A 37 -4.84 9.26 -2.64
N ILE A 38 -4.32 8.33 -3.45
CA ILE A 38 -3.21 7.47 -3.01
C ILE A 38 -1.90 8.26 -2.82
N SER A 39 -1.68 9.33 -3.58
CA SER A 39 -0.56 10.25 -3.36
C SER A 39 -0.65 10.94 -1.98
N HIS A 40 -1.86 11.35 -1.57
CA HIS A 40 -2.08 11.92 -0.25
C HIS A 40 -1.89 10.88 0.87
N LEU A 41 -2.45 9.68 0.72
CA LEU A 41 -2.24 8.60 1.70
C LEU A 41 -0.76 8.26 1.85
N ARG A 42 -0.01 8.20 0.75
CA ARG A 42 1.44 8.01 0.78
C ARG A 42 2.16 9.10 1.58
N LEU A 43 1.80 10.37 1.38
CA LEU A 43 2.41 11.50 2.08
C LEU A 43 2.08 11.49 3.59
N LEU A 44 0.84 11.15 3.94
CA LEU A 44 0.44 10.97 5.34
C LEU A 44 1.23 9.83 5.96
N SER A 45 1.31 8.69 5.27
CA SER A 45 2.02 7.49 5.75
C SER A 45 3.51 7.72 5.88
N SER A 46 4.13 8.51 5.00
CA SER A 46 5.55 8.86 5.12
C SER A 46 5.85 9.74 6.34
N ARG A 47 4.91 10.61 6.72
CA ARG A 47 5.06 11.54 7.86
C ARG A 47 4.53 11.01 9.19
N ALA A 48 3.72 9.96 9.16
CA ALA A 48 3.13 9.36 10.36
C ALA A 48 4.19 8.92 11.37
N ASN A 49 4.03 9.20 12.65
CA ASN A 49 4.78 8.48 13.68
C ASN A 49 4.21 7.04 13.84
N PRO A 50 4.82 6.14 14.63
CA PRO A 50 4.32 4.78 14.79
C PRO A 50 2.86 4.69 15.24
N ASP A 51 2.41 5.53 16.18
CA ASP A 51 1.02 5.55 16.66
C ASP A 51 0.04 5.99 15.57
N GLN A 52 0.40 7.00 14.79
CA GLN A 52 -0.38 7.47 13.64
C GLN A 52 -0.43 6.41 12.52
N ALA A 53 0.67 5.69 12.30
CA ALA A 53 0.74 4.61 11.33
C ALA A 53 -0.20 3.46 11.72
N LEU A 54 -0.26 3.11 13.01
CA LEU A 54 -1.22 2.14 13.54
C LEU A 54 -2.68 2.63 13.42
N ALA A 55 -2.94 3.90 13.72
CA ALA A 55 -4.28 4.48 13.59
C ALA A 55 -4.78 4.47 12.14
N LEU A 56 -3.89 4.76 11.17
CA LEU A 56 -4.18 4.66 9.74
C LEU A 56 -4.55 3.23 9.33
N LEU A 57 -3.77 2.23 9.76
CA LEU A 57 -4.06 0.82 9.47
C LEU A 57 -5.38 0.34 10.06
N ARG A 58 -5.77 0.87 11.22
CA ARG A 58 -7.07 0.60 11.86
C ARG A 58 -8.24 1.33 11.18
N THR A 59 -7.98 2.26 10.27
CA THR A 59 -9.03 2.93 9.52
C THR A 59 -9.67 1.92 8.57
N LYS A 60 -11.00 1.80 8.65
CA LYS A 60 -11.76 0.78 7.91
C LYS A 60 -11.47 0.88 6.41
N GLY A 61 -11.10 -0.25 5.80
CA GLY A 61 -10.85 -0.35 4.36
C GLY A 61 -9.52 0.23 3.89
N PHE A 62 -8.69 0.85 4.75
CA PHE A 62 -7.41 1.41 4.35
C PHE A 62 -6.46 0.33 3.80
N LEU A 63 -6.23 -0.73 4.57
CA LEU A 63 -5.32 -1.81 4.18
C LEU A 63 -5.85 -2.58 2.96
N ASP A 64 -7.15 -2.88 2.93
CA ASP A 64 -7.83 -3.52 1.80
C ASP A 64 -7.62 -2.72 0.50
N LEU A 65 -7.81 -1.40 0.56
CA LEU A 65 -7.65 -0.52 -0.57
C LEU A 65 -6.20 -0.46 -1.07
N VAL A 66 -5.23 -0.33 -0.16
CA VAL A 66 -3.81 -0.33 -0.52
C VAL A 66 -3.43 -1.65 -1.20
N ILE A 67 -3.88 -2.79 -0.67
CA ILE A 67 -3.59 -4.10 -1.25
C ILE A 67 -4.30 -4.29 -2.60
N HIS A 68 -5.53 -3.82 -2.74
CA HIS A 68 -6.25 -3.84 -4.00
C HIS A 68 -5.50 -3.07 -5.09
N LEU A 69 -5.01 -1.86 -4.79
CA LEU A 69 -4.23 -1.04 -5.73
C LEU A 69 -2.86 -1.66 -6.06
N ILE A 70 -2.29 -2.47 -5.17
CA ILE A 70 -1.05 -3.23 -5.47
C ILE A 70 -1.36 -4.34 -6.48
N GLY A 71 -2.46 -5.07 -6.28
CA GLY A 71 -2.84 -6.22 -7.10
C GLY A 71 -3.54 -5.88 -8.42
N ASP A 72 -3.90 -4.60 -8.65
CA ASP A 72 -4.56 -4.17 -9.89
C ASP A 72 -3.63 -4.35 -11.10
N ALA A 73 -4.00 -5.26 -12.01
CA ALA A 73 -3.25 -5.65 -13.21
C ALA A 73 -3.31 -4.62 -14.36
N SER A 74 -3.92 -3.45 -14.16
CA SER A 74 -4.04 -2.43 -15.19
C SER A 74 -2.68 -1.96 -15.75
N THR A 75 -2.65 -1.73 -17.06
CA THR A 75 -1.45 -1.36 -17.82
C THR A 75 -1.28 0.14 -18.02
N THR A 76 -2.26 0.95 -17.61
CA THR A 76 -2.18 2.40 -17.79
C THR A 76 -1.05 3.00 -16.96
N GLU A 77 -0.44 4.08 -17.44
CA GLU A 77 0.63 4.78 -16.70
C GLU A 77 0.12 5.34 -15.38
N ILE A 78 -1.16 5.73 -15.30
CA ILE A 78 -1.78 6.21 -14.07
C ILE A 78 -1.87 5.07 -13.04
N ASP A 79 -2.33 3.89 -13.46
CA ASP A 79 -2.50 2.75 -12.55
C ASP A 79 -1.15 2.19 -12.10
N LYS A 80 -0.13 2.19 -12.97
CA LYS A 80 1.26 1.89 -12.58
C LYS A 80 1.77 2.83 -11.49
N ARG A 81 1.43 4.12 -11.55
CA ARG A 81 1.78 5.10 -10.51
C ARG A 81 0.97 4.89 -9.23
N CYS A 82 -0.31 4.57 -9.35
CA CYS A 82 -1.16 4.21 -8.20
C CYS A 82 -0.57 3.00 -7.46
N ARG A 83 -0.22 1.94 -8.21
CA ARG A 83 0.45 0.73 -7.70
C ARG A 83 1.74 1.07 -6.96
N LEU A 84 2.60 1.88 -7.58
CA LEU A 84 3.84 2.34 -6.95
C LEU A 84 3.59 3.11 -5.66
N TYR A 85 2.60 4.00 -5.63
CA TYR A 85 2.27 4.79 -4.44
C TYR A 85 1.64 3.94 -3.34
N ALA A 86 0.86 2.92 -3.68
CA ALA A 86 0.34 1.94 -2.74
C ALA A 86 1.48 1.11 -2.11
N LEU A 87 2.44 0.64 -2.90
CA LEU A 87 3.64 -0.05 -2.40
C LEU A 87 4.48 0.83 -1.46
N HIS A 88 4.69 2.10 -1.82
CA HIS A 88 5.38 3.04 -0.93
C HIS A 88 4.61 3.29 0.37
N THR A 89 3.29 3.44 0.29
CA THR A 89 2.41 3.57 1.45
C THR A 89 2.62 2.41 2.40
N LEU A 90 2.53 1.18 1.88
CA LEU A 90 2.73 -0.04 2.66
C LEU A 90 4.14 -0.12 3.25
N THR A 91 5.18 0.21 2.45
CA THR A 91 6.58 0.23 2.91
C THR A 91 6.76 1.13 4.14
N TYR A 92 6.14 2.33 4.14
CA TYR A 92 6.23 3.23 5.30
C TYR A 92 5.57 2.65 6.56
N HIS A 93 4.52 1.85 6.41
CA HIS A 93 3.87 1.21 7.56
C HIS A 93 4.73 0.08 8.13
N VAL A 94 5.23 -0.81 7.27
CA VAL A 94 6.11 -1.93 7.65
C VAL A 94 7.40 -1.41 8.31
N LEU A 95 7.97 -0.32 7.80
CA LEU A 95 9.18 0.29 8.37
C LEU A 95 9.01 0.87 9.78
N LYS A 96 7.79 1.24 10.18
CA LYS A 96 7.58 2.08 11.36
C LYS A 96 7.31 1.31 12.64
N ALA A 97 6.82 0.07 12.57
CA ALA A 97 6.65 -0.74 13.77
C ALA A 97 6.61 -2.24 13.45
N PRO A 98 7.37 -3.10 14.17
CA PRO A 98 7.29 -4.56 14.02
C PRO A 98 5.90 -5.14 14.23
N VAL A 99 5.07 -4.52 15.09
CA VAL A 99 3.69 -4.96 15.37
C VAL A 99 2.77 -4.77 14.16
N ILE A 100 3.13 -3.86 13.25
CA ILE A 100 2.37 -3.61 12.02
C ILE A 100 2.52 -4.79 11.05
N ASP A 101 3.65 -5.50 11.08
CA ASP A 101 3.95 -6.58 10.15
C ASP A 101 2.98 -7.75 10.31
N GLU A 102 2.60 -8.07 11.55
CA GLU A 102 1.63 -9.14 11.83
C GLU A 102 0.24 -8.80 11.27
N VAL A 103 -0.21 -7.56 11.44
CA VAL A 103 -1.51 -7.09 10.91
C VAL A 103 -1.50 -7.11 9.39
N ILE A 104 -0.40 -6.69 8.79
CA ILE A 104 -0.22 -6.64 7.34
C ILE A 104 -0.15 -8.06 6.76
N LEU A 105 0.61 -8.97 7.37
CA LEU A 105 0.76 -10.35 6.90
C LEU A 105 -0.44 -11.24 7.14
N ALA A 106 -1.22 -10.96 8.20
CA ALA A 106 -2.50 -11.63 8.42
C ALA A 106 -3.50 -11.33 7.29
N HIS A 107 -3.25 -10.31 6.46
CA HIS A 107 -4.14 -9.99 5.36
C HIS A 107 -3.98 -10.98 4.19
N PRO A 108 -5.02 -11.78 3.87
CA PRO A 108 -4.90 -12.94 2.99
C PRO A 108 -4.56 -12.59 1.52
N ARG A 109 -4.85 -11.36 1.10
CA ARG A 109 -4.61 -10.90 -0.28
C ARG A 109 -3.24 -10.22 -0.49
N LEU A 110 -2.47 -10.00 0.57
CA LEU A 110 -1.22 -9.25 0.45
C LEU A 110 -0.18 -9.99 -0.40
N LEU A 111 0.16 -11.22 -0.01
CA LEU A 111 1.20 -11.99 -0.70
C LEU A 111 0.83 -12.27 -2.16
N PRO A 112 -0.41 -12.67 -2.51
CA PRO A 112 -0.84 -12.76 -3.91
C PRO A 112 -0.65 -11.44 -4.68
N ALA A 113 -1.00 -10.30 -4.07
CA ALA A 113 -0.83 -8.99 -4.70
C ALA A 113 0.64 -8.61 -4.90
N LEU A 114 1.53 -8.92 -3.96
CA LEU A 114 2.96 -8.68 -4.14
C LEU A 114 3.56 -9.59 -5.22
N THR A 115 3.18 -10.88 -5.22
CA THR A 115 3.67 -11.85 -6.21
C THR A 115 3.22 -11.49 -7.63
N SER A 116 2.01 -10.97 -7.82
CA SER A 116 1.57 -10.54 -9.17
C SER A 116 2.45 -9.41 -9.72
N VAL A 117 2.84 -8.43 -8.89
CA VAL A 117 3.74 -7.34 -9.29
C VAL A 117 5.13 -7.85 -9.71
N LEU A 118 5.60 -8.93 -9.07
CA LEU A 118 6.89 -9.55 -9.39
C LEU A 118 6.83 -10.38 -10.68
N LYS A 119 5.73 -11.12 -10.90
CA LYS A 119 5.51 -11.94 -12.10
C LYS A 119 5.39 -11.10 -13.38
N ASP A 120 4.88 -9.87 -13.28
CA ASP A 120 4.69 -8.95 -14.41
C ASP A 120 6.01 -8.39 -15.01
N SER A 121 7.17 -8.62 -14.39
CA SER A 121 8.42 -7.92 -14.72
C SER A 121 9.56 -8.86 -15.10
N SER A 122 9.90 -8.93 -16.39
CA SER A 122 11.11 -9.61 -16.89
C SER A 122 12.41 -8.85 -16.56
N ALA A 123 12.29 -7.58 -16.18
CA ALA A 123 13.38 -6.70 -15.72
C ALA A 123 12.89 -5.85 -14.54
N PRO A 124 13.77 -5.45 -13.59
CA PRO A 124 13.36 -4.69 -12.41
C PRO A 124 12.73 -3.34 -12.78
N THR A 125 11.43 -3.23 -12.54
CA THR A 125 10.64 -1.99 -12.63
C THR A 125 10.53 -1.31 -11.25
N PRO A 126 10.25 0.01 -11.18
CA PRO A 126 10.07 0.69 -9.89
C PRO A 126 9.02 0.02 -8.97
N PRO A 127 7.85 -0.46 -9.46
CA PRO A 127 6.93 -1.25 -8.65
C PRO A 127 7.53 -2.58 -8.17
N SER A 128 8.21 -3.35 -9.04
CA SER A 128 8.82 -4.63 -8.62
C SER A 128 9.90 -4.44 -7.54
N VAL A 129 10.73 -3.39 -7.64
CA VAL A 129 11.73 -3.07 -6.61
C VAL A 129 11.07 -2.66 -5.29
N ALA A 130 9.98 -1.89 -5.34
CA ALA A 130 9.22 -1.54 -4.14
C ALA A 130 8.54 -2.77 -3.50
N ALA A 131 8.00 -3.69 -4.30
CA ALA A 131 7.42 -4.94 -3.82
C ALA A 131 8.48 -5.85 -3.16
N ILE A 132 9.67 -5.97 -3.77
CA ILE A 132 10.80 -6.70 -3.17
C ILE A 132 11.16 -6.10 -1.80
N ARG A 133 11.22 -4.77 -1.68
CA ARG A 133 11.51 -4.11 -0.40
C ARG A 133 10.47 -4.42 0.67
N VAL A 134 9.18 -4.37 0.31
CA VAL A 134 8.10 -4.75 1.24
C VAL A 134 8.30 -6.19 1.72
N LEU A 135 8.54 -7.13 0.81
CA LEU A 135 8.78 -8.53 1.17
C LEU A 135 10.01 -8.70 2.05
N ASP A 136 11.11 -8.01 1.74
CA ASP A 136 12.34 -8.07 2.54
C ASP A 136 12.08 -7.63 3.99
N PHE A 137 11.39 -6.50 4.18
CA PHE A 137 11.03 -6.05 5.52
C PHE A 137 10.10 -7.03 6.25
N LEU A 138 9.10 -7.59 5.56
CA LEU A 138 8.22 -8.59 6.14
C LEU A 138 9.00 -9.86 6.54
N CYS A 139 10.00 -10.28 5.75
CA CYS A 139 10.87 -11.43 6.00
C CYS A 139 11.90 -11.23 7.13
N VAL A 140 12.23 -10.00 7.50
CA VAL A 140 13.22 -9.73 8.57
C VAL A 140 12.71 -10.23 9.93
N HIS A 141 11.40 -10.24 10.15
CA HIS A 141 10.79 -10.74 11.38
C HIS A 141 10.57 -12.27 11.32
N LYS A 142 11.21 -13.00 12.25
CA LYS A 142 11.24 -14.48 12.29
C LYS A 142 9.88 -15.20 12.14
N PRO A 143 8.76 -14.74 12.71
CA PRO A 143 7.45 -15.40 12.54
C PRO A 143 6.95 -15.40 11.08
N ASN A 144 7.40 -14.44 10.28
CA ASN A 144 6.90 -14.16 8.94
C ASN A 144 7.62 -14.96 7.84
N ARG A 145 8.85 -15.40 8.13
CA ARG A 145 9.63 -16.27 7.24
C ARG A 145 8.93 -17.59 6.97
N THR A 146 8.26 -18.13 7.98
CA THR A 146 7.51 -19.38 7.86
C THR A 146 6.32 -19.20 6.91
N VAL A 147 5.56 -18.11 7.05
CA VAL A 147 4.40 -17.81 6.19
C VAL A 147 4.83 -17.65 4.73
N ILE A 148 5.88 -16.87 4.47
CA ILE A 148 6.36 -16.63 3.09
C ILE A 148 7.00 -17.90 2.48
N GLY A 149 7.65 -18.74 3.30
CA GLY A 149 8.17 -20.04 2.90
C GLY A 149 7.08 -21.04 2.45
N PHE A 150 5.90 -20.99 3.06
CA PHE A 150 4.76 -21.85 2.62
C PHE A 150 4.21 -21.44 1.25
N PHE A 151 4.11 -20.14 0.96
CA PHE A 151 3.64 -19.66 -0.36
C PHE A 151 4.64 -19.92 -1.50
N THR A 152 5.89 -20.26 -1.18
CA THR A 152 6.89 -20.68 -2.19
C THR A 152 6.88 -22.18 -2.45
N LEU A 153 6.25 -22.99 -1.59
CA LEU A 153 6.25 -24.44 -1.70
C LEU A 153 4.98 -25.04 -2.33
N GLU A 154 3.88 -24.28 -2.43
CA GLU A 154 2.64 -24.80 -3.05
C GLU A 154 2.68 -24.91 -4.60
N ASP A 155 3.74 -24.41 -5.26
CA ASP A 155 3.93 -24.56 -6.72
C ASP A 155 4.99 -25.63 -7.10
N GLU A 156 5.62 -26.32 -6.13
CA GLU A 156 6.61 -27.39 -6.40
C GLU A 156 6.15 -28.83 -6.08
N ASP A 157 4.93 -29.04 -5.58
CA ASP A 157 4.41 -30.39 -5.32
C ASP A 157 3.63 -30.97 -6.51
N LYS A 158 4.39 -31.31 -7.56
CA LYS A 158 4.11 -32.49 -8.41
C LYS A 158 5.35 -33.33 -8.71
N THR A 159 6.37 -33.28 -7.85
CA THR A 159 7.46 -34.27 -7.92
C THR A 159 7.52 -35.02 -6.60
N SER A 160 7.05 -36.26 -6.65
CA SER A 160 6.87 -37.19 -5.54
C SER A 160 8.13 -37.30 -4.68
N MET A 161 8.02 -36.99 -3.38
CA MET A 161 9.04 -37.20 -2.34
C MET A 161 9.31 -38.68 -2.02
N LEU A 162 9.03 -39.59 -2.95
CA LEU A 162 9.19 -41.04 -2.81
C LEU A 162 10.39 -41.62 -3.58
N ASP A 163 11.13 -40.82 -4.34
CA ASP A 163 12.30 -41.28 -5.12
C ASP A 163 13.66 -41.05 -4.41
N LEU A 164 13.67 -40.77 -3.10
CA LEU A 164 14.89 -40.46 -2.33
C LEU A 164 15.14 -41.32 -1.08
N LEU A 165 14.54 -42.51 -1.00
CA LEU A 165 14.90 -43.56 -0.03
C LEU A 165 15.02 -44.92 -0.74
#